data_AF-A0A3A8YQC8-F1
#
_entry.id   AF-A0A3A8YQC8-F1
#
_cell.length_a   1.000
_cell.length_b   1.000
_cell.length_c   1.000
_cell.angle_alpha   90.00
_cell.angle_beta   90.00
_cell.angle_gamma   90.00
#
_symmetry.space_group_name_H-M   'P 1'
#
loop_
_entity.id
_entity.type
_entity.pdbx_description
1 polymer ?
#
loop_
_entity_poly.entity_id
_entity_poly.type
_entity_poly.pdbx_seq_one_letter_code
_entity_poly.pdbx_strand_id
1 'polypeptide(L)'
;MGRIKRTSLQMIFWKFLIILILGLLLSAAVPFLLLAFASSAGYVTYANNAEHSVQEISPIIAAAPDITKVAIPSYCEYLILDEDYNVLYTNMDTTEQEKALEFAKTGENSDPTSRTQYQFIPRETEYCVLKYYVGSQYKNDWMQKHLPAPEILLLKLPIQNQGIKPE
;
A
#
# COMPACT_ATOMS: atom_id res chain seq x y z
N MET A 1 62.88 -19.99 -17.44
CA MET A 1 62.30 -20.49 -16.17
C MET A 1 61.06 -19.66 -15.82
N GLY A 2 59.86 -20.25 -15.88
CA GLY A 2 58.61 -19.57 -15.51
C GLY A 2 58.47 -19.42 -14.00
N ARG A 3 58.21 -18.19 -13.52
CA ARG A 3 57.96 -17.92 -12.10
C ARG A 3 56.55 -18.42 -11.73
N ILE A 4 56.47 -19.53 -10.98
CA ILE A 4 55.20 -19.99 -10.41
C ILE A 4 54.81 -18.99 -9.30
N LYS A 5 53.86 -18.11 -9.58
CA LYS A 5 53.29 -17.19 -8.59
C LYS A 5 52.60 -18.02 -7.50
N ARG A 6 53.24 -18.15 -6.33
CA ARG A 6 52.56 -18.66 -5.14
C ARG A 6 51.61 -17.57 -4.63
N THR A 7 50.40 -17.53 -5.16
CA THR A 7 49.33 -16.73 -4.58
C THR A 7 49.07 -17.23 -3.18
N SER A 8 49.31 -16.38 -2.18
CA SER A 8 49.01 -16.70 -0.78
C SER A 8 47.51 -16.98 -0.64
N LEU A 9 47.15 -18.05 0.09
CA LEU A 9 45.76 -18.43 0.35
C LEU A 9 44.96 -17.27 0.97
N GLN A 10 45.62 -16.43 1.79
CA GLN A 10 45.05 -15.22 2.38
C GLN A 10 44.61 -14.19 1.32
N MET A 11 45.35 -14.07 0.21
CA MET A 11 45.03 -13.11 -0.86
C MET A 11 43.81 -13.56 -1.67
N ILE A 12 43.65 -14.87 -1.87
CA ILE A 12 42.45 -15.45 -2.50
C ILE A 12 41.25 -15.29 -1.57
N PHE A 13 41.42 -15.54 -0.28
CA PHE A 13 40.38 -15.36 0.74
C PHE A 13 39.89 -13.91 0.80
N TRP A 14 40.79 -12.93 0.82
CA TRP A 14 40.41 -11.50 0.80
C TRP A 14 39.69 -11.09 -0.48
N LYS A 15 40.14 -11.58 -1.64
CA LYS A 15 39.43 -11.35 -2.91
C LYS A 15 38.02 -11.92 -2.87
N PHE A 16 37.87 -13.14 -2.37
CA PHE A 16 36.56 -13.76 -2.20
C PHE A 16 35.67 -12.96 -1.24
N LEU A 17 36.21 -12.53 -0.10
CA LEU A 17 35.47 -11.74 0.89
C LEU A 17 34.97 -10.41 0.31
N ILE A 18 35.81 -9.70 -0.44
CA ILE A 18 35.43 -8.43 -1.09
C ILE A 18 34.33 -8.67 -2.13
N ILE A 19 34.47 -9.69 -2.97
CA ILE A 19 33.46 -10.04 -3.99
C ILE A 19 32.13 -10.44 -3.32
N LEU A 20 32.19 -11.18 -2.21
CA LEU A 20 31.02 -11.60 -1.45
C LEU A 20 30.28 -10.40 -0.84
N ILE A 21 31.00 -9.47 -0.22
CA ILE A 21 30.42 -8.25 0.35
C ILE A 21 29.81 -7.37 -0.75
N LEU A 22 30.53 -7.16 -1.86
CA LEU A 22 30.02 -6.40 -3.00
C LEU A 22 28.76 -7.06 -3.59
N GLY A 23 28.77 -8.39 -3.76
CA GLY A 23 27.62 -9.14 -4.24
C GLY A 23 26.42 -9.03 -3.31
N LEU A 24 26.65 -9.08 -1.99
CA LEU A 24 25.59 -8.92 -1.00
C LEU A 24 25.00 -7.51 -1.02
N LEU A 25 25.85 -6.47 -1.07
CA LEU A 25 25.41 -5.08 -1.18
C LEU A 25 24.63 -4.83 -2.48
N LEU A 26 25.11 -5.36 -3.61
CA LEU A 26 24.40 -5.25 -4.88
C LEU A 26 23.05 -5.95 -4.81
N SER A 27 23.02 -7.17 -4.29
CA SER A 27 21.79 -7.95 -4.16
C SER A 27 20.75 -7.25 -3.28
N ALA A 28 21.19 -6.54 -2.23
CA ALA A 28 20.30 -5.76 -1.38
C ALA A 28 19.86 -4.47 -2.08
N ALA A 29 20.77 -3.75 -2.75
CA ALA A 29 20.48 -2.45 -3.35
C ALA A 29 19.60 -2.54 -4.62
N VAL A 30 19.80 -3.57 -5.45
CA VAL A 30 19.07 -3.76 -6.71
C VAL A 30 17.54 -3.73 -6.55
N PRO A 31 16.90 -4.46 -5.63
CA PRO A 31 15.45 -4.40 -5.46
C PRO A 31 14.95 -3.00 -5.06
N PHE A 32 15.68 -2.28 -4.20
CA PHE A 32 15.30 -0.91 -3.84
C PHE A 32 15.44 0.07 -5.03
N LEU A 33 16.48 -0.08 -5.83
CA LEU A 33 16.67 0.71 -7.06
C LEU A 33 15.57 0.43 -8.09
N LEU A 34 15.19 -0.84 -8.26
CA LEU A 34 14.11 -1.26 -9.14
C LEU A 34 12.76 -0.66 -8.71
N LEU A 35 12.49 -0.64 -7.40
CA LEU A 35 11.29 -0.03 -6.85
C LEU A 35 11.29 1.49 -7.04
N ALA A 36 12.40 2.16 -6.74
CA ALA A 36 12.53 3.59 -6.93
C ALA A 36 12.31 3.97 -8.41
N PHE A 37 12.88 3.20 -9.32
CA PHE A 37 12.67 3.39 -10.74
C PHE A 37 11.21 3.13 -11.14
N ALA A 38 10.62 2.01 -10.71
CA ALA A 38 9.21 1.69 -10.98
C ALA A 38 8.25 2.74 -10.41
N SER A 39 8.56 3.33 -9.25
CA SER A 39 7.76 4.40 -8.68
C SER A 39 7.91 5.71 -9.45
N SER A 40 9.15 6.10 -9.79
CA SER A 40 9.42 7.31 -10.58
C SER A 40 8.81 7.24 -11.99
N ALA A 41 8.76 6.04 -12.57
CA ALA A 41 8.11 5.77 -13.85
C ALA A 41 6.57 5.65 -13.73
N GLY A 42 6.03 5.74 -12.52
CA GLY A 42 4.59 5.75 -12.27
C GLY A 42 3.92 4.38 -12.35
N TYR A 43 4.65 3.28 -12.16
CA TYR A 43 4.08 1.93 -12.10
C TYR A 43 3.62 1.52 -10.70
N VAL A 44 4.25 2.07 -9.65
CA VAL A 44 4.01 1.71 -8.24
C VAL A 44 3.85 2.96 -7.38
N THR A 45 2.84 3.00 -6.51
CA THR A 45 2.74 3.97 -5.42
C THR A 45 3.38 3.41 -4.16
N TYR A 46 4.09 4.27 -3.41
CA TYR A 46 4.66 3.89 -2.12
C TYR A 46 3.57 3.65 -1.08
N ALA A 47 3.85 2.76 -0.13
CA ALA A 47 2.93 2.31 0.93
C ALA A 47 2.20 3.43 1.68
N ASN A 48 2.89 4.55 1.90
CA ASN A 48 2.38 5.63 2.74
C ASN A 48 1.61 6.71 1.97
N ASN A 49 1.54 6.63 0.64
CA ASN A 49 0.92 7.69 -0.15
C ASN A 49 -0.59 7.74 0.03
N ALA A 50 -1.27 6.60 0.11
CA ALA A 50 -2.72 6.59 0.25
C ALA A 50 -3.14 7.17 1.61
N GLU A 51 -2.46 6.83 2.70
CA GLU A 51 -2.74 7.37 4.02
C GLU A 51 -2.43 8.88 4.11
N HIS A 52 -1.30 9.33 3.56
CA HIS A 52 -1.00 10.76 3.50
C HIS A 52 -1.98 11.54 2.61
N SER A 53 -2.32 11.01 1.42
CA SER A 53 -3.29 11.66 0.54
C SER A 53 -4.67 11.75 1.19
N VAL A 54 -5.09 10.71 1.91
CA VAL A 54 -6.35 10.71 2.66
C VAL A 54 -6.33 11.73 3.80
N GLN A 55 -5.24 11.79 4.57
CA GLN A 55 -5.07 12.80 5.63
C GLN A 55 -5.08 14.24 5.08
N GLU A 56 -4.51 14.46 3.90
CA GLU A 56 -4.50 15.78 3.25
C GLU A 56 -5.87 16.18 2.69
N ILE A 57 -6.63 15.24 2.11
CA ILE A 57 -7.96 15.55 1.54
C ILE A 57 -9.08 15.53 2.57
N SER A 58 -8.94 14.84 3.69
CA SER A 58 -9.97 14.78 4.75
C SER A 58 -10.46 16.15 5.24
N PRO A 59 -9.59 17.13 5.57
CA PRO A 59 -10.06 18.47 5.94
C PRO A 59 -10.70 19.23 4.76
N ILE A 60 -10.29 18.95 3.53
CA ILE A 60 -10.86 19.56 2.32
C ILE A 60 -12.26 19.00 2.07
N ILE A 61 -12.45 17.69 2.19
CA ILE A 61 -13.74 17.01 2.08
C ILE A 61 -14.69 17.48 3.19
N ALA A 62 -14.19 17.63 4.41
CA ALA A 62 -14.97 18.13 5.54
C ALA A 62 -15.46 19.58 5.32
N ALA A 63 -14.61 20.46 4.77
CA ALA A 63 -14.91 21.87 4.58
C ALA A 63 -15.59 22.20 3.23
N ALA A 64 -15.57 21.26 2.27
CA ALA A 64 -16.19 21.49 0.97
C ALA A 64 -17.71 21.59 1.11
N PRO A 65 -18.38 22.54 0.42
CA PRO A 65 -19.83 22.61 0.38
C PRO A 65 -20.46 21.56 -0.55
N ASP A 66 -19.70 21.02 -1.50
CA ASP A 66 -20.15 20.02 -2.46
C ASP A 66 -18.99 19.07 -2.78
N ILE A 67 -19.11 17.81 -2.35
CA ILE A 67 -18.06 16.80 -2.53
C ILE A 67 -17.94 16.35 -3.99
N THR A 68 -18.98 16.52 -4.81
CA THR A 68 -18.90 16.22 -6.26
C THR A 68 -17.99 17.19 -7.01
N LYS A 69 -17.68 18.34 -6.40
CA LYS A 69 -16.71 19.34 -6.89
C LYS A 69 -15.34 19.19 -6.27
N VAL A 70 -15.19 18.34 -5.26
CA VAL A 70 -13.88 17.98 -4.70
C VAL A 70 -13.26 16.95 -5.63
N ALA A 71 -12.03 17.21 -6.09
CA ALA A 71 -11.28 16.28 -6.91
C ALA A 71 -10.83 15.08 -6.05
N ILE A 72 -11.76 14.16 -5.78
CA ILE A 72 -11.43 12.87 -5.17
C ILE A 72 -10.63 12.08 -6.21
N PRO A 73 -9.41 11.61 -5.87
CA PRO A 73 -8.64 10.82 -6.80
C PRO A 73 -9.40 9.56 -7.23
N SER A 74 -9.27 9.15 -8.49
CA SER A 74 -10.03 8.03 -9.07
C SER A 74 -9.78 6.66 -8.41
N TYR A 75 -8.75 6.58 -7.56
CA TYR A 75 -8.41 5.38 -6.78
C TYR A 75 -9.03 5.38 -5.36
N CYS A 76 -9.81 6.41 -5.02
CA CYS A 76 -10.52 6.51 -3.74
C CYS A 76 -12.01 6.27 -3.94
N GLU A 77 -12.56 5.47 -3.02
CA GLU A 77 -13.97 5.12 -2.97
C GLU A 77 -14.62 5.88 -1.81
N TYR A 78 -15.85 6.37 -1.98
CA TYR A 78 -16.57 7.18 -1.01
C TYR A 78 -18.07 6.88 -1.03
N LEU A 79 -18.67 7.06 0.14
CA LEU A 79 -20.09 6.88 0.43
C LEU A 79 -20.59 8.12 1.17
N ILE A 80 -21.61 8.77 0.62
CA ILE A 80 -22.28 9.91 1.22
C ILE A 80 -23.58 9.43 1.85
N LEU A 81 -23.78 9.79 3.11
CA LEU A 81 -24.93 9.46 3.91
C LEU A 81 -25.62 10.73 4.38
N ASP A 82 -26.95 10.72 4.50
CA ASP A 82 -27.65 11.75 5.26
C ASP A 82 -27.50 11.53 6.78
N GLU A 83 -28.10 12.42 7.57
CA GLU A 83 -28.09 12.33 9.04
C GLU A 83 -28.74 11.05 9.59
N ASP A 84 -29.65 10.43 8.82
CA ASP A 84 -30.36 9.20 9.14
C ASP A 84 -29.63 7.93 8.62
N TYR A 85 -28.40 8.08 8.09
CA TYR A 85 -27.60 7.01 7.47
C TYR A 85 -28.21 6.41 6.20
N ASN A 86 -29.08 7.13 5.49
CA ASN A 86 -29.52 6.76 4.15
C ASN A 86 -28.47 7.16 3.12
N VAL A 87 -28.29 6.32 2.09
CA VAL A 87 -27.29 6.56 1.05
C VAL A 87 -27.77 7.60 0.06
N LEU A 88 -27.06 8.72 -0.01
CA LEU A 88 -27.30 9.80 -0.99
C LEU A 88 -26.55 9.54 -2.29
N TYR A 89 -25.26 9.19 -2.19
CA TYR A 89 -24.39 8.94 -3.33
C TYR A 89 -23.25 7.99 -2.95
N THR A 90 -22.78 7.21 -3.92
CA THR A 90 -21.63 6.32 -3.73
C THR A 90 -20.94 6.05 -5.07
N ASN A 91 -19.63 5.86 -5.04
CA ASN A 91 -18.88 5.23 -6.14
C ASN A 91 -18.38 3.82 -5.74
N MET A 92 -18.74 3.32 -4.57
CA MET A 92 -18.42 1.97 -4.08
C MET A 92 -19.31 0.93 -4.75
N ASP A 93 -18.82 -0.30 -4.85
CA ASP A 93 -19.70 -1.43 -5.18
C ASP A 93 -20.67 -1.75 -4.03
N THR A 94 -21.71 -2.55 -4.31
CA THR A 94 -22.78 -2.86 -3.34
C THR A 94 -22.25 -3.54 -2.07
N THR A 95 -21.23 -4.39 -2.21
CA THR A 95 -20.61 -5.12 -1.09
C THR A 95 -19.83 -4.18 -0.19
N GLU A 96 -19.08 -3.25 -0.79
CA GLU A 96 -18.25 -2.28 -0.07
C GLU A 96 -19.11 -1.18 0.54
N GLN A 97 -20.22 -0.81 -0.11
CA GLN A 97 -21.23 0.09 0.45
C GLN A 97 -21.82 -0.46 1.75
N GLU A 98 -22.19 -1.75 1.81
CA GLU A 98 -22.72 -2.37 3.03
C GLU A 98 -21.70 -2.30 4.18
N LYS A 99 -20.43 -2.60 3.90
CA LYS A 99 -19.35 -2.51 4.90
C LYS A 99 -19.10 -1.08 5.37
N ALA A 100 -19.11 -0.11 4.45
CA ALA A 100 -18.93 1.30 4.77
C ALA A 100 -20.11 1.84 5.60
N LEU A 101 -21.34 1.37 5.34
CA LEU A 101 -22.52 1.71 6.13
C LEU A 101 -22.49 1.08 7.52
N GLU A 102 -22.04 -0.17 7.63
CA GLU A 102 -21.83 -0.83 8.91
C GLU A 102 -20.79 -0.06 9.74
N PHE A 103 -19.64 0.27 9.14
CA PHE A 103 -18.60 1.09 9.77
C PHE A 103 -19.13 2.44 10.24
N ALA A 104 -19.97 3.12 9.45
CA ALA A 104 -20.56 4.39 9.84
C ALA A 104 -21.41 4.27 11.12
N LYS A 105 -22.12 3.15 11.30
CA LYS A 105 -23.04 2.92 12.43
C LYS A 105 -22.33 2.39 13.67
N THR A 106 -21.36 1.49 13.50
CA THR A 106 -20.70 0.78 14.61
C THR A 106 -19.35 1.37 14.97
N GLY A 107 -18.70 2.09 14.05
CA GLY A 107 -17.32 2.54 14.16
C GLY A 107 -16.29 1.42 14.02
N GLU A 108 -16.71 0.17 13.73
CA GLU A 108 -15.83 -0.98 13.62
C GLU A 108 -15.53 -1.32 12.17
N ASN A 109 -14.24 -1.51 11.85
CA ASN A 109 -13.85 -2.04 10.56
C ASN A 109 -14.25 -3.51 10.49
N SER A 110 -15.10 -3.85 9.51
CA SER A 110 -15.63 -5.21 9.31
C SER A 110 -14.56 -6.28 9.07
N ASP A 111 -13.37 -5.89 8.60
CA ASP A 111 -12.26 -6.81 8.33
C ASP A 111 -10.93 -6.25 8.86
N PRO A 112 -10.48 -6.68 10.06
CA PRO A 112 -9.19 -6.29 10.63
C PRO A 112 -7.99 -6.90 9.90
N THR A 113 -8.19 -7.86 9.01
CA THR A 113 -7.14 -8.46 8.17
C THR A 113 -7.00 -7.76 6.82
N SER A 114 -8.02 -7.00 6.43
CA SER A 114 -7.99 -6.20 5.22
C SER A 114 -7.12 -4.96 5.39
N ARG A 115 -6.35 -4.66 4.35
CA ARG A 115 -5.66 -3.38 4.21
C ARG A 115 -6.61 -2.25 3.82
N THR A 116 -7.86 -2.56 3.50
CA THR A 116 -8.92 -1.56 3.31
C THR A 116 -9.34 -1.02 4.67
N GLN A 117 -9.35 0.30 4.79
CA GLN A 117 -9.76 1.03 5.98
C GLN A 117 -10.80 2.07 5.58
N TYR A 118 -11.68 2.41 6.54
CA TYR A 118 -12.68 3.44 6.36
C TYR A 118 -12.36 4.63 7.27
N GLN A 119 -12.64 5.85 6.79
CA GLN A 119 -12.58 7.07 7.58
C GLN A 119 -13.94 7.74 7.56
N PHE A 120 -14.48 7.99 8.75
CA PHE A 120 -15.71 8.75 8.93
C PHE A 120 -15.40 10.25 8.99
N ILE A 121 -16.04 11.03 8.13
CA ILE A 121 -15.85 12.47 8.01
C ILE A 121 -17.21 13.15 8.25
N PRO A 122 -17.44 13.71 9.45
CA PRO A 122 -18.66 14.44 9.74
C PRO A 122 -18.68 15.80 9.04
N ARG A 123 -19.82 16.17 8.44
CA ARG A 123 -20.08 17.48 7.83
C ARG A 123 -21.36 18.08 8.41
N GLU A 124 -21.69 19.32 8.05
CA GLU A 124 -22.79 20.06 8.67
C GLU A 124 -24.19 19.46 8.42
N THR A 125 -24.41 18.80 7.28
CA THR A 125 -25.74 18.28 6.87
C THR A 125 -25.71 16.83 6.39
N GLU A 126 -24.53 16.22 6.33
CA GLU A 126 -24.32 14.88 5.77
C GLU A 126 -23.04 14.26 6.34
N TYR A 127 -22.89 12.95 6.16
CA TYR A 127 -21.70 12.21 6.53
C TYR A 127 -21.00 11.66 5.29
N CYS A 128 -19.68 11.70 5.27
CA CYS A 128 -18.87 11.07 4.25
C CYS A 128 -18.05 9.93 4.86
N VAL A 129 -18.21 8.72 4.33
CA VAL A 129 -17.34 7.59 4.62
C VAL A 129 -16.39 7.41 3.46
N LEU A 130 -15.10 7.64 3.71
CA LEU A 130 -14.05 7.47 2.72
C LEU A 130 -13.40 6.10 2.91
N LYS A 131 -13.34 5.31 1.84
CA LYS A 131 -12.59 4.06 1.78
C LYS A 131 -11.22 4.33 1.20
N TYR A 132 -10.20 3.84 1.90
CA TYR A 132 -8.82 3.91 1.46
C TYR A 132 -8.08 2.60 1.75
N TYR A 133 -7.00 2.37 1.02
CA TYR A 133 -6.18 1.18 1.18
C TYR A 133 -4.84 1.55 1.79
N VAL A 134 -4.48 0.87 2.88
CA VAL A 134 -3.22 1.03 3.60
C VAL A 134 -2.18 0.07 3.01
N GLY A 135 -1.14 0.63 2.39
CA GLY A 135 -0.05 -0.14 1.79
C GLY A 135 0.18 0.18 0.31
N SER A 136 1.24 -0.42 -0.24
CA SER A 136 1.69 -0.12 -1.60
C SER A 136 0.72 -0.71 -2.62
N GLN A 137 0.39 0.06 -3.66
CA GLN A 137 -0.50 -0.38 -4.73
C GLN A 137 0.17 -0.20 -6.10
N TYR A 138 -0.21 -1.07 -7.05
CA TYR A 138 0.14 -0.87 -8.44
C TYR A 138 -0.85 0.10 -9.07
N LYS A 139 -0.36 1.03 -9.89
CA LYS A 139 -1.24 1.96 -10.63
C LYS A 139 -2.00 1.30 -11.79
N ASN A 140 -1.66 0.06 -12.11
CA ASN A 140 -2.26 -0.70 -13.19
C ASN A 140 -3.15 -1.82 -12.63
N ASP A 141 -4.41 -1.86 -13.08
CA ASP A 141 -5.41 -2.81 -12.59
C ASP A 141 -5.01 -4.28 -12.80
N TRP A 142 -4.35 -4.59 -13.92
CA TRP A 142 -3.89 -5.94 -14.19
C TRP A 142 -2.80 -6.38 -13.21
N MET A 143 -1.83 -5.49 -12.93
CA MET A 143 -0.79 -5.75 -11.95
C MET A 143 -1.37 -5.87 -10.54
N GLN A 144 -2.29 -4.99 -10.16
CA GLN A 144 -2.96 -5.05 -8.86
C GLN A 144 -3.74 -6.37 -8.68
N LYS A 145 -4.33 -6.89 -9.75
CA LYS A 145 -5.11 -8.14 -9.71
C LYS A 145 -4.25 -9.41 -9.69
N HIS A 146 -3.07 -9.40 -10.30
CA HIS A 146 -2.29 -10.63 -10.53
C HIS A 146 -0.95 -10.68 -9.80
N LEU A 147 -0.38 -9.54 -9.38
CA LEU A 147 0.89 -9.50 -8.65
C LEU A 147 0.64 -9.41 -7.14
N PRO A 148 1.50 -10.04 -6.32
CA PRO A 148 1.50 -9.79 -4.89
C PRO A 148 1.87 -8.33 -4.62
N ALA A 149 1.44 -7.80 -3.47
CA ALA A 149 1.70 -6.41 -3.09
C ALA A 149 3.19 -6.05 -3.29
N PRO A 150 3.52 -4.82 -3.74
CA PRO A 150 4.89 -4.41 -4.03
C PRO A 150 5.88 -4.68 -2.88
N GLU A 151 5.42 -4.58 -1.64
CA GLU A 151 6.21 -4.90 -0.44
C GLU A 151 6.58 -6.38 -0.32
N ILE A 152 5.69 -7.28 -0.76
CA ILE A 152 5.94 -8.73 -0.78
C ILE A 152 6.97 -9.08 -1.87
N LEU A 153 7.00 -8.32 -2.97
CA LEU A 153 8.06 -8.48 -3.98
C LEU A 153 9.44 -8.07 -3.43
N LEU A 154 9.50 -7.08 -2.53
CA LEU A 154 10.74 -6.66 -1.87
C LEU A 154 11.17 -7.65 -0.78
N LEU A 155 10.21 -8.22 -0.06
CA LEU A 155 10.43 -9.17 1.02
C LEU A 155 10.17 -10.60 0.57
N LYS A 156 11.10 -11.22 -0.16
CA LYS A 156 11.30 -12.68 -0.04
C LYS A 156 12.09 -13.00 1.23
N LEU A 157 11.49 -12.75 2.39
CA LEU A 157 11.67 -13.59 3.57
C LEU A 157 10.30 -14.21 3.84
N PRO A 158 10.16 -15.54 3.88
CA PRO A 158 8.87 -16.16 4.15
C PRO A 158 8.53 -15.91 5.61
N ILE A 159 7.83 -14.82 5.92
CA ILE A 159 7.04 -14.78 7.15
C ILE A 159 5.75 -15.51 6.82
N GLN A 160 5.85 -16.83 6.85
CA GLN A 160 4.71 -17.72 6.76
C GLN A 160 3.98 -17.63 8.11
N ASN A 161 3.23 -16.55 8.33
CA ASN A 161 2.29 -16.48 9.43
C ASN A 161 1.00 -17.16 8.98
N GLN A 162 1.04 -18.50 8.88
CA GLN A 162 -0.18 -19.29 8.92
C GLN A 162 -0.72 -19.17 10.33
N GLY A 163 -1.80 -18.40 10.48
CA GLY A 163 -2.59 -18.37 11.70
C GLY A 163 -2.95 -19.80 12.08
N ILE A 164 -2.42 -20.24 13.23
CA ILE A 164 -2.85 -21.44 13.91
C ILE A 164 -4.30 -21.20 14.30
N LYS A 165 -5.22 -21.94 13.67
CA LYS A 165 -6.63 -22.03 14.09
C LYS A 165 -6.68 -23.11 15.17
N PRO A 166 -7.03 -22.81 16.43
CA PRO A 166 -7.33 -23.87 17.39
C PRO A 166 -8.69 -24.49 17.05
N GLU A 167 -8.71 -25.82 16.99
CA GLU A 167 -9.92 -26.65 17.09
C GLU A 167 -10.55 -26.54 18.48
#